data_AF-A0A522HP14-F1
#
_entry.id   AF-A0A522HP14-F1
#
_cell.length_a   1.000
_cell.length_b   1.000
_cell.length_c   1.000
_cell.angle_alpha   90.00
_cell.angle_beta   90.00
_cell.angle_gamma   90.00
#
_symmetry.space_group_name_H-M   'P 1'
#
loop_
_entity.id
_entity.type
_entity.pdbx_description
1 polymer ?
#
loop_
_entity_poly.entity_id
_entity_poly.type
_entity_poly.pdbx_seq_one_letter_code
_entity_poly.pdbx_strand_id
1 'polypeptide(L)'
;ADAGPALEYAHPDYRGRIGVIAPYARDFCAGCNRLRVTARGDLRLCLFGNFGIPLRPLLQSDDDHDALVARIAVQLGLKAAGHGLHEGLTGITPHLASIGG
;
A
#
# COMPACT_ATOMS: atom_id res chain seq x y z
N ALA A 1 -1.08 16.72 -7.56
CA ALA A 1 -1.31 15.45 -6.86
C ALA A 1 -1.26 14.35 -7.93
N ASP A 2 -0.28 13.47 -7.89
CA ASP A 2 -0.20 12.35 -8.83
C ASP A 2 -1.37 11.40 -8.61
N ALA A 3 -2.11 11.09 -9.67
CA ALA A 3 -3.30 10.25 -9.65
C ALA A 3 -3.00 8.76 -9.33
N GLY A 4 -1.73 8.39 -9.21
CA GLY A 4 -1.28 7.03 -8.94
C GLY A 4 0.04 6.72 -9.66
N PRO A 5 0.52 5.47 -9.59
CA PRO A 5 1.80 5.06 -10.19
C PRO A 5 1.72 4.83 -11.70
N ALA A 6 0.65 5.26 -12.36
CA ALA A 6 0.44 5.01 -13.78
C ALA A 6 1.36 5.92 -14.62
N LEU A 7 2.05 5.33 -15.59
CA LEU A 7 2.68 6.07 -16.66
C LEU A 7 1.61 6.34 -17.73
N GLU A 8 1.24 7.60 -17.89
CA GLU A 8 0.19 8.05 -18.80
C GLU A 8 0.77 8.32 -20.19
N TYR A 9 0.14 7.73 -21.21
CA TYR A 9 0.46 7.92 -22.61
C TYR A 9 -0.72 8.60 -23.32
N ALA A 10 -0.41 9.53 -24.21
CA ALA A 10 -1.38 10.24 -25.04
C ALA A 10 -0.81 10.43 -26.44
N HIS A 11 -1.67 10.46 -27.45
CA HIS A 11 -1.29 10.80 -28.81
C HIS A 11 -1.84 12.19 -29.15
N PRO A 12 -1.06 13.10 -29.76
CA PRO A 12 -1.50 14.47 -30.02
C PRO A 12 -2.74 14.54 -30.95
N ASP A 13 -2.84 13.60 -31.90
CA ASP A 13 -3.91 13.60 -32.90
C ASP A 13 -5.21 12.90 -32.45
N TYR A 14 -5.23 12.24 -31.28
CA TYR A 14 -6.38 11.46 -30.81
C TYR A 14 -6.85 11.90 -29.43
N ARG A 15 -8.15 11.79 -29.20
CA ARG A 15 -8.73 12.07 -27.88
C ARG A 15 -8.60 10.85 -26.98
N GLY A 16 -8.08 11.05 -25.77
CA GLY A 16 -7.97 10.02 -24.74
C GLY A 16 -6.56 9.88 -24.18
N ARG A 17 -6.42 9.07 -23.13
CA ARG A 17 -5.14 8.69 -22.52
C ARG A 17 -5.19 7.23 -22.11
N ILE A 18 -4.03 6.58 -22.06
CA ILE A 18 -3.85 5.22 -21.58
C ILE A 18 -2.81 5.26 -20.47
N GLY A 19 -3.17 4.82 -19.27
CA GLY A 19 -2.26 4.65 -18.14
C GLY A 19 -1.77 3.21 -18.03
N VAL A 20 -0.46 3.01 -17.91
CA VAL A 20 0.15 1.70 -17.65
C VAL A 20 0.73 1.68 -16.24
N ILE A 21 0.30 0.71 -15.43
CA ILE A 21 0.83 0.50 -14.08
C ILE A 21 1.76 -0.72 -14.10
N ALA A 22 3.02 -0.52 -13.69
CA ALA A 22 4.03 -1.58 -13.61
C ALA A 22 4.38 -1.89 -12.14
N PRO A 23 3.57 -2.70 -11.43
CA PRO A 23 3.73 -2.92 -9.99
C PRO A 23 4.97 -3.74 -9.60
N TYR A 24 5.56 -4.42 -10.57
CA TYR A 24 6.80 -5.19 -10.44
C TYR A 24 8.05 -4.38 -10.86
N ALA A 25 7.93 -3.10 -11.23
CA ALA A 25 9.11 -2.29 -11.52
C ALA A 25 9.94 -2.07 -10.24
N ARG A 26 11.28 -2.01 -10.36
CA ARG A 26 12.20 -1.81 -9.23
C ARG A 26 11.84 -0.58 -8.37
N ASP A 27 11.44 0.51 -9.01
CA ASP A 27 11.19 1.78 -8.33
C ASP A 27 9.72 2.03 -7.97
N PHE A 28 8.84 1.03 -8.17
CA PHE A 28 7.41 1.17 -7.88
C PHE A 28 7.14 1.60 -6.43
N CYS A 29 7.96 1.13 -5.49
CA CYS A 29 7.79 1.45 -4.07
C CYS A 29 8.39 2.79 -3.65
N ALA A 30 9.29 3.40 -4.44
CA ALA A 30 10.03 4.59 -4.05
C ALA A 30 9.13 5.79 -3.70
N GLY A 31 8.01 5.94 -4.42
CA GLY A 31 6.98 6.95 -4.15
C GLY A 31 5.75 6.43 -3.41
N CYS A 32 5.79 5.22 -2.84
CA CYS A 32 4.59 4.57 -2.29
C CYS A 32 4.18 5.18 -0.94
N ASN A 33 3.09 5.95 -0.95
CA ASN A 33 2.47 6.57 0.21
C ASN A 33 1.20 5.83 0.71
N ARG A 34 1.00 4.58 0.29
CA ARG A 34 -0.21 3.81 0.62
C ARG A 34 -0.04 2.98 1.90
N LEU A 35 -1.08 3.01 2.72
CA LEU A 35 -1.36 2.10 3.83
C LEU A 35 -2.73 1.47 3.61
N ARG A 36 -2.97 0.30 4.22
CA ARG A 36 -4.28 -0.35 4.17
C ARG A 36 -4.71 -0.79 5.57
N VAL A 37 -6.00 -0.75 5.83
CA VAL A 37 -6.61 -1.39 7.01
C VAL A 37 -7.49 -2.54 6.51
N THR A 38 -7.30 -3.73 7.05
CA THR A 38 -8.11 -4.90 6.70
C THR A 38 -9.51 -4.79 7.31
N ALA A 39 -10.47 -5.58 6.82
CA ALA A 39 -11.81 -5.66 7.43
C ALA A 39 -11.79 -6.16 8.90
N ARG A 40 -10.72 -6.85 9.33
CA ARG A 40 -10.52 -7.25 10.72
C ARG A 40 -9.97 -6.12 11.61
N GLY A 41 -9.57 -5.00 11.01
CA GLY A 41 -8.99 -3.85 11.70
C GLY A 41 -7.48 -3.96 11.87
N ASP A 42 -6.77 -4.63 10.96
CA ASP A 42 -5.31 -4.70 10.98
C ASP A 42 -4.70 -3.69 10.01
N LEU A 43 -3.73 -2.91 10.47
CA LEU A 43 -2.89 -2.07 9.62
C LEU A 43 -1.90 -2.92 8.83
N ARG A 44 -1.81 -2.62 7.53
CA ARG A 44 -0.84 -3.17 6.59
C ARG A 44 -0.01 -2.03 6.02
N LEU A 45 1.30 -2.10 6.28
CA LEU A 45 2.28 -1.12 5.78
C LEU A 45 2.63 -1.36 4.31
N CYS A 46 2.42 -2.57 3.81
CA CYS A 46 2.64 -2.96 2.43
C CYS A 46 1.56 -3.95 2.00
N LEU A 47 1.27 -3.95 0.70
CA LEU A 47 0.37 -4.91 0.07
C LEU A 47 0.86 -6.36 0.21
N PHE A 48 2.16 -6.55 0.10
CA PHE A 48 2.87 -7.84 0.17
C PHE A 48 3.50 -8.08 1.56
N GLY A 49 3.08 -7.33 2.59
CA GLY A 49 3.64 -7.48 3.94
C GLY A 49 3.21 -8.77 4.64
N ASN A 50 4.10 -9.34 5.47
CA ASN A 50 3.87 -10.64 6.13
C ASN A 50 2.84 -10.63 7.26
N PHE A 51 2.61 -9.49 7.90
CA PHE A 51 1.78 -9.41 9.11
C PHE A 51 0.90 -8.16 9.13
N GLY A 52 -0.17 -8.23 9.91
CA GLY A 52 -1.07 -7.12 10.19
C GLY A 52 -0.85 -6.64 11.62
N ILE A 53 -0.85 -5.32 11.82
CA ILE A 53 -0.75 -4.72 13.15
C ILE A 53 -2.17 -4.44 13.65
N PRO A 54 -2.61 -5.02 14.79
CA PRO A 54 -3.98 -4.85 15.25
C PRO A 54 -4.23 -3.40 15.66
N LEU A 55 -5.16 -2.74 14.96
CA LEU A 55 -5.70 -1.44 15.32
C LEU A 55 -7.08 -1.56 15.97
N ARG A 56 -7.82 -2.65 15.70
CA ARG A 56 -9.18 -2.87 16.20
C ARG A 56 -9.38 -2.52 17.69
N PRO A 57 -8.49 -2.89 18.63
CA PRO A 57 -8.67 -2.54 20.04
C PRO A 57 -8.68 -1.03 20.31
N LEU A 58 -7.97 -0.24 19.50
CA LEU A 58 -7.86 1.22 19.60
C LEU A 58 -8.91 1.95 18.75
N LEU A 59 -9.83 1.21 18.15
CA LEU A 59 -10.95 1.74 17.34
C LEU A 59 -12.29 1.56 18.07
N GLN A 60 -12.27 1.23 19.36
CA GLN A 60 -13.49 0.97 20.14
C GLN A 60 -14.06 2.23 20.80
N SER A 61 -13.24 3.24 21.06
CA SER A 61 -13.64 4.53 21.67
C SER A 61 -12.82 5.68 21.08
N ASP A 62 -13.39 6.89 21.07
CA ASP A 62 -12.69 8.12 20.70
C ASP A 62 -11.60 8.51 21.72
N ASP A 63 -11.71 8.02 22.97
CA ASP A 63 -10.69 8.23 24.01
C ASP A 63 -9.32 7.63 23.64
N ASP A 64 -9.30 6.63 22.75
CA ASP A 64 -8.08 5.95 22.29
C ASP A 64 -7.39 6.67 21.12
N HIS A 65 -7.91 7.83 20.67
CA HIS A 65 -7.41 8.55 19.50
C HIS A 65 -5.89 8.75 19.50
N ASP A 66 -5.34 9.26 20.60
CA ASP A 66 -3.92 9.57 20.68
C ASP A 66 -3.05 8.29 20.68
N ALA A 67 -3.54 7.23 21.32
CA ALA A 67 -2.89 5.93 21.31
C ALA A 67 -2.90 5.30 19.90
N LEU A 68 -4.01 5.47 19.15
CA LEU A 68 -4.12 5.04 17.77
C LEU A 68 -3.14 5.78 16.87
N VAL A 69 -3.08 7.11 16.97
CA VAL A 69 -2.13 7.94 16.19
C VAL A 69 -0.69 7.53 16.50
N ALA A 70 -0.34 7.40 17.78
CA ALA A 70 0.98 6.97 18.20
C ALA A 70 1.33 5.58 17.65
N ARG A 71 0.38 4.63 17.67
CA ARG A 71 0.58 3.30 17.10
C ARG A 71 0.87 3.39 15.61
N ILE A 72 0.07 4.13 14.83
CA ILE A 72 0.26 4.24 13.39
C ILE A 72 1.62 4.91 13.07
N ALA A 73 1.98 5.98 13.78
CA ALA A 73 3.23 6.70 13.57
C ALA A 73 4.47 5.83 13.84
N VAL A 74 4.48 5.06 14.93
CA VAL A 74 5.57 4.12 15.24
C VAL A 74 5.72 3.08 14.13
N GLN A 75 4.61 2.51 13.65
CA GLN A 75 4.64 1.46 12.64
C GLN A 75 5.06 2.00 11.26
N LEU A 76 4.74 3.25 10.95
CA LEU A 76 5.20 3.91 9.72
C LEU A 76 6.73 3.96 9.63
N GLY A 77 7.43 4.16 10.75
CA GLY A 77 8.89 4.08 10.81
C GLY A 77 9.48 2.71 10.46
N LEU A 78 8.66 1.65 10.49
CA LEU A 78 9.03 0.28 10.16
C LEU A 78 8.65 -0.12 8.72
N LYS A 79 8.06 0.80 7.94
CA LYS A 79 7.70 0.52 6.54
C LYS A 79 8.97 0.28 5.73
N ALA A 80 9.13 -0.93 5.21
CA ALA A 80 10.22 -1.29 4.32
C ALA A 80 10.21 -0.42 3.04
N ALA A 81 11.40 -0.13 2.52
CA ALA A 81 11.58 0.67 1.30
C ALA A 81 10.99 0.00 0.04
N GLY A 82 10.88 -1.33 0.02
CA GLY A 82 10.36 -2.10 -1.10
C GLY A 82 9.62 -3.35 -0.66
N HIS A 83 8.83 -3.93 -1.56
CA HIS A 83 8.03 -5.13 -1.31
C HIS A 83 8.79 -6.45 -1.46
N GLY A 84 9.92 -6.44 -2.17
CA GLY A 84 10.79 -7.62 -2.30
C GLY A 84 10.33 -8.66 -3.33
N LEU A 85 9.44 -8.32 -4.27
CA LEU A 85 8.90 -9.30 -5.22
C LEU A 85 9.96 -9.87 -6.18
N HIS A 86 11.04 -9.13 -6.46
CA HIS A 86 12.14 -9.63 -7.31
C HIS A 86 12.93 -10.74 -6.60
N GLU A 87 12.97 -10.69 -5.27
CA GLU A 87 13.56 -11.68 -4.38
C GLU A 87 12.59 -12.83 -4.07
N GLY A 88 11.40 -12.84 -4.67
CA GLY A 88 10.36 -13.85 -4.43
C GLY A 88 9.58 -13.65 -3.12
N LEU A 89 9.73 -12.49 -2.47
CA LEU A 89 9.04 -12.18 -1.21
C LEU A 89 7.64 -11.61 -1.51
N THR A 90 6.63 -12.48 -1.54
CA THR A 90 5.22 -12.10 -1.79
C THR A 90 4.43 -11.84 -0.50
N GLY A 91 5.00 -12.26 0.63
CA GLY A 91 4.34 -12.28 1.92
C GLY A 91 3.00 -12.99 1.91
N ILE A 92 1.97 -12.40 2.52
CA ILE A 92 0.65 -13.06 2.57
C ILE A 92 -0.16 -12.92 1.27
N THR A 93 0.28 -12.06 0.35
CA THR A 93 -0.43 -11.75 -0.89
C THR A 93 0.33 -12.38 -2.05
N PRO A 94 -0.01 -13.61 -2.49
CA PRO A 94 0.81 -14.32 -3.47
C PRO A 94 0.90 -13.59 -4.82
N HIS A 95 -0.16 -12.86 -5.20
CA HIS A 95 -0.19 -12.04 -6.41
C HIS A 95 -1.30 -10.98 -6.32
N LEU A 96 -1.20 -9.90 -7.10
CA LEU A 96 -2.18 -8.79 -7.11
C LEU A 96 -3.63 -9.24 -7.37
N ALA A 97 -3.83 -10.24 -8.22
CA ALA A 97 -5.17 -10.73 -8.53
C ALA A 97 -5.91 -11.32 -7.30
N SER A 98 -5.22 -11.69 -6.22
CA SER A 98 -5.86 -12.28 -5.04
C SER A 98 -6.61 -11.26 -4.18
N ILE A 99 -6.43 -9.97 -4.47
CA ILE A 99 -6.99 -8.85 -3.71
C ILE A 99 -7.78 -7.87 -4.60
N GLY A 100 -8.06 -8.27 -5.85
CA GLY A 100 -8.89 -7.49 -6.77
C GLY A 100 -8.15 -6.63 -7.81
N GLY A 101 -6.83 -6.79 -7.98
CA GLY A 101 -6.06 -6.14 -9.05
C GLY A 101 -5.03 -5.12 -8.58
#